data_AF-A0A1I2TJT0-F1
#
_entry.id   AF-A0A1I2TJT0-F1
#
_cell.length_a   1.000
_cell.length_b   1.000
_cell.length_c   1.000
_cell.angle_alpha   90.00
_cell.angle_beta   90.00
_cell.angle_gamma   90.00
#
_symmetry.space_group_name_H-M   'P 1'
#
loop_
_entity.id
_entity.type
_entity.pdbx_description
1 polymer ?
#
loop_
_entity_poly.entity_id
_entity_poly.type
_entity_poly.pdbx_seq_one_letter_code
_entity_poly.pdbx_strand_id
1 'polypeptide(L)' 'MRDLCEILALEDEIRSDVAAYCGDCVWSLGYEHATGTLELELTRHLSDDECEGLCGQFPLSAFYKGEGRKGSLFTLYLQ' A
#
# COMPACT_ATOMS: atom_id res chain seq x y z
N MET A 1 12.07 -8.56 14.73
CA MET A 1 11.43 -9.44 13.73
C MET A 1 9.95 -9.26 14.00
N ARG A 2 9.22 -8.50 13.16
CA ARG A 2 7.78 -8.32 13.36
C ARG A 2 7.11 -9.68 13.22
N ASP A 3 6.18 -9.97 14.11
CA ASP A 3 5.41 -11.20 14.06
C ASP A 3 4.49 -11.18 12.84
N LEU A 4 4.21 -12.35 12.25
CA LEU A 4 3.31 -12.47 11.10
C LEU A 4 1.92 -11.87 11.40
N CYS A 5 1.46 -11.95 12.65
CA CYS A 5 0.21 -11.30 13.07
C CYS A 5 0.26 -9.76 12.95
N GLU A 6 1.40 -9.14 13.23
CA GLU A 6 1.54 -7.68 13.12
C GLU A 6 1.51 -7.24 11.65
N ILE A 7 2.15 -8.02 10.78
CA ILE A 7 2.15 -7.77 9.33
C ILE A 7 0.72 -7.87 8.78
N LEU A 8 -0.01 -8.94 9.13
CA LEU A 8 -1.38 -9.15 8.68
C LEU A 8 -2.33 -8.05 9.19
N ALA A 9 -2.17 -7.60 10.45
CA ALA A 9 -2.97 -6.51 10.99
C ALA A 9 -2.72 -5.19 10.25
N LEU A 10 -1.46 -4.93 9.89
CA LEU A 10 -1.07 -3.75 9.14
C LEU A 10 -1.55 -3.79 7.68
N GLU A 11 -1.57 -4.97 7.07
CA GLU A 11 -2.17 -5.17 5.75
C GLU A 11 -3.67 -4.86 5.76
N ASP A 12 -4.38 -5.25 6.81
CA ASP A 12 -5.82 -4.95 6.97
C ASP A 12 -6.08 -3.46 7.16
N GLU A 13 -5.26 -2.79 7.99
CA GLU A 13 -5.31 -1.33 8.18
C GLU A 13 -5.09 -0.58 6.85
N ILE A 14 -4.05 -0.94 6.10
CA ILE A 14 -3.77 -0.35 4.77
C ILE A 14 -4.94 -0.57 3.81
N ARG A 15 -5.53 -1.77 3.78
CA ARG A 15 -6.71 -2.05 2.94
C ARG A 15 -7.88 -1.15 3.31
N SER A 16 -8.11 -0.94 4.61
CA SER A 16 -9.17 -0.05 5.10
C SER A 16 -8.93 1.40 4.68
N ASP A 17 -7.70 1.91 4.78
CA ASP A 17 -7.35 3.27 4.38
C ASP A 17 -7.52 3.48 2.86
N VAL A 18 -7.04 2.52 2.06
CA VAL A 18 -7.25 2.53 0.60
C VAL A 18 -8.75 2.52 0.29
N ALA A 19 -9.52 1.64 0.94
CA ALA A 19 -10.96 1.55 0.78
C ALA A 19 -11.68 2.86 1.12
N ALA A 20 -11.24 3.56 2.16
CA ALA A 20 -11.79 4.85 2.56
C ALA A 20 -11.43 5.98 1.58
N TYR A 21 -10.23 5.95 0.99
CA TYR A 21 -9.73 7.02 0.12
C TYR A 21 -10.15 6.87 -1.35
N CYS A 22 -9.94 5.69 -1.96
CA CYS A 22 -10.23 5.43 -3.39
C CYS A 22 -11.37 4.42 -3.62
N GLY A 23 -11.97 3.86 -2.56
CA GLY A 23 -12.87 2.70 -2.64
C GLY A 23 -12.12 1.37 -2.64
N ASP A 24 -12.85 0.26 -2.76
CA ASP A 24 -12.27 -1.09 -2.83
C ASP A 24 -11.48 -1.27 -4.15
N CYS A 25 -10.25 -0.74 -4.15
CA CYS A 25 -9.41 -0.59 -5.33
C CYS A 25 -8.07 -1.33 -5.18
N VAL A 26 -7.93 -2.18 -4.16
CA VAL A 26 -6.72 -2.99 -3.91
C VAL A 26 -6.70 -4.19 -4.85
N TRP A 27 -5.66 -4.26 -5.69
CA TRP A 27 -5.39 -5.45 -6.51
C TRP A 27 -4.60 -6.50 -5.73
N SER A 28 -3.49 -6.06 -5.13
CA SER A 28 -2.58 -6.93 -4.40
C SER A 28 -1.97 -6.15 -3.25
N LEU A 29 -1.88 -6.78 -2.08
CA LEU A 29 -1.13 -6.27 -0.95
C LEU A 29 -0.39 -7.45 -0.33
N GLY A 30 0.92 -7.32 -0.20
CA GLY A 30 1.77 -8.39 0.33
C GLY A 30 3.06 -7.88 0.93
N TYR A 31 3.55 -8.61 1.92
CA TYR A 31 4.85 -8.38 2.53
C TYR A 31 6.00 -9.04 1.76
N GLU A 32 6.97 -8.23 1.34
CA GLU A 32 8.20 -8.66 0.72
C GLU A 32 9.28 -8.87 1.79
N HIS A 33 9.52 -10.14 2.13
CA HIS A 33 10.46 -10.53 3.19
C HIS A 33 11.91 -10.11 2.88
N ALA A 34 12.28 -10.03 1.60
CA ALA A 34 13.65 -9.71 1.21
C ALA A 34 14.01 -8.24 1.48
N THR A 35 13.07 -7.33 1.29
CA THR A 35 13.24 -5.88 1.48
C THR A 35 12.67 -5.38 2.80
N GLY A 36 11.82 -6.18 3.45
CA GLY A 36 11.12 -5.79 4.67
C GLY A 36 10.04 -4.74 4.44
N THR A 37 9.44 -4.72 3.24
CA THR A 37 8.46 -3.71 2.82
C THR A 37 7.12 -4.34 2.47
N LEU A 38 6.04 -3.58 2.58
CA LEU A 38 4.74 -3.96 2.03
C LEU A 38 4.62 -3.38 0.62
N GLU A 39 4.25 -4.21 -0.35
CA GLU A 39 3.94 -3.76 -1.71
C GLU A 39 2.43 -3.75 -1.91
N LEU A 40 1.89 -2.57 -2.22
CA LEU A 40 0.49 -2.33 -2.48
C LEU A 40 0.31 -1.98 -3.96
N GLU A 41 -0.45 -2.80 -4.68
CA GLU A 41 -0.87 -2.52 -6.04
C GLU A 41 -2.37 -2.29 -6.09
N LEU A 42 -2.80 -1.26 -6.81
CA LEU A 42 -4.20 -0.93 -7.02
C LEU A 42 -4.70 -1.46 -8.37
N THR A 43 -6.01 -1.68 -8.48
CA THR A 43 -6.69 -1.92 -9.76
C THR A 43 -6.95 -0.62 -10.53
N ARG A 44 -6.60 0.53 -9.94
CA ARG A 44 -6.84 1.87 -10.46
C ARG A 44 -5.53 2.58 -10.72
N HIS A 45 -5.50 3.33 -11.81
CA HIS A 45 -4.44 4.27 -12.15
C HIS A 45 -4.79 5.62 -11.50
N LEU A 46 -4.04 6.00 -10.48
CA LEU A 46 -4.19 7.26 -9.76
C LEU A 46 -3.37 8.36 -10.42
N SER A 47 -3.86 9.60 -10.35
CA SER A 47 -3.09 10.78 -10.73
C SER A 47 -1.99 11.06 -9.70
N ASP A 48 -0.98 11.85 -10.04
CA ASP A 48 0.11 12.21 -9.11
C ASP A 48 -0.41 12.79 -7.77
N ASP A 49 -1.38 13.72 -7.85
CA ASP A 49 -2.09 14.29 -6.69
C ASP A 49 -2.79 13.23 -5.83
N GLU A 50 -3.44 12.24 -6.46
CA GLU A 50 -4.12 11.15 -5.76
C GLU A 50 -3.10 10.18 -5.13
N CYS A 51 -1.96 9.95 -5.78
CA CYS A 51 -0.86 9.15 -5.25
C CYS A 51 -0.25 9.81 -4.02
N GLU A 52 0.04 11.12 -4.06
CA GLU A 52 0.56 11.87 -2.92
C GLU A 52 -0.45 11.90 -1.77
N GLY A 53 -1.73 12.15 -2.08
CA GLY A 53 -2.81 12.16 -1.10
C GLY A 53 -2.99 10.80 -0.41
N LEU A 54 -2.93 9.70 -1.17
CA LEU A 54 -3.00 8.34 -0.63
C LEU A 54 -1.75 8.00 0.19
N CYS A 55 -0.55 8.34 -0.28
CA CYS A 55 0.69 8.15 0.49
C CYS A 55 0.60 8.81 1.88
N GLY A 56 -0.04 9.97 1.97
CA GLY A 56 -0.25 10.69 3.22
C GLY A 56 -1.33 10.12 4.15
N GLN A 57 -2.18 9.20 3.67
CA GLN A 57 -3.17 8.52 4.53
C GLN A 57 -2.55 7.39 5.33
N PHE A 58 -1.48 6.77 4.83
CA PHE A 58 -0.95 5.57 5.45
C PHE A 58 -0.27 5.83 6.79
N PRO A 59 -0.39 4.90 7.75
CA PRO A 59 0.32 4.98 9.03
C PRO A 59 1.83 4.79 8.89
N LEU A 60 2.29 4.35 7.72
CA LEU A 60 3.69 4.09 7.39
C LEU A 60 4.19 5.09 6.36
N SER A 61 5.52 5.22 6.28
CA SER A 61 6.14 5.90 5.13
C SER A 61 5.85 5.09 3.86
N ALA A 62 5.03 5.67 3.00
CA ALA A 62 4.69 5.12 1.69
C ALA A 62 5.33 5.94 0.58
N PHE A 63 5.69 5.25 -0.49
CA PHE A 63 6.26 5.85 -1.69
C PHE A 63 5.58 5.29 -2.92
N TYR A 64 5.18 6.16 -3.83
CA TYR A 64 4.66 5.76 -5.13
C TYR A 64 5.79 5.26 -6.03
N LYS A 65 5.76 3.96 -6.36
CA LYS A 65 6.79 3.28 -7.15
C LYS A 65 6.55 3.39 -8.67
N GLY A 66 5.35 3.80 -9.08
CA GLY A 66 4.94 3.89 -10.48
C GLY A 66 3.77 2.95 -10.79
N GLU A 67 3.70 2.46 -12.03
CA GLU A 67 2.62 1.58 -12.47
C GLU A 67 3.03 0.10 -12.34
N GLY A 68 2.15 -0.69 -11.72
CA GLY A 68 2.23 -2.14 -11.64
C GLY A 68 1.61 -2.83 -12.87
N ARG A 69 1.13 -4.07 -12.67
CA ARG A 69 0.39 -4.84 -13.68
C ARG A 69 -1.02 -4.33 -13.94
N LYS A 70 -1.67 -3.73 -12.95
CA LYS A 70 -3.09 -3.37 -12.95
C LYS A 70 -3.36 -1.90 -12.67
N GLY A 71 -2.43 -1.19 -12.07
CA GLY A 71 -2.63 0.20 -11.69
C GLY A 71 -1.46 0.70 -10.87
N SER A 72 -1.72 1.72 -10.06
CA SER A 72 -0.69 2.38 -9.26
C SER A 72 -0.09 1.43 -8.21
N LEU A 73 1.24 1.43 -8.11
CA LEU A 73 2.03 0.59 -7.22
C LEU A 73 2.72 1.46 -6.18
N PHE A 74 2.64 1.04 -4.92
CA PHE A 74 3.19 1.71 -3.77
C PHE A 74 4.06 0.74 -2.97
N THR A 75 5.10 1.29 -2.36
CA THR A 75 5.94 0.59 -1.39
C THR A 75 5.79 1.27 -0.04
N LEU A 76 5.41 0.51 0.98
CA LEU A 76 5.34 0.98 2.36
C LEU A 76 6.48 0.36 3.18
N TYR A 77 7.20 1.22 3.90
CA TYR A 77 8.37 0.83 4.67
C TYR A 77 7.98 0.57 6.13
N LEU A 78 8.24 -0.65 6.60
CA LEU A 78 8.14 -0.98 8.01
C LEU A 78 9.36 -0.39 8.74
N GLN A 79 9.16 0.69 9.49
CA GLN A 79 10.21 1.25 10.36
C GLN A 79 10.60 0.29 11.50
#